data_AF-A0A7I4Y2V9-F1
#
_entry.id   AF-A0A7I4Y2V9-F1
#
_cell.length_a   1.000
_cell.length_b   1.000
_cell.length_c   1.000
_cell.angle_alpha   90.00
_cell.angle_beta   90.00
_cell.angle_gamma   90.00
#
_symmetry.space_group_name_H-M   'P 1'
#
loop_
_entity.id
_entity.type
_entity.pdbx_description
1 polymer ?
#
loop_
_entity_poly.entity_id
_entity_poly.type
_entity_poly.pdbx_seq_one_letter_code
_entity_poly.pdbx_strand_id
1 'polypeptide(L)'
;MATTLKARKGIATRQAKALNDLLETYNHLTKGSFPNDQCDTENLISQINNALVHIRATQTSFEKAFFAFAEAVDKLQHSLENEEEERISEQLEKGQVLLSESEDLQARLEVEKQALDSGKVWHSTMTRAELPKTPIPEFSGNCWEWDNFWELFNATIHSTPLSDLQKFNYLLQALKGEARQSAERYQITSKNYPMVVKHLQEKYGNTSVIITNLHEQMEVCTAQSTELKDQCKLFDRLSSITRQLESKGEDLNSP
;
A
#
# COMPACT_ATOMS: atom_id res chain seq x y z
N MET A 1 -47.85 41.22 -9.90
CA MET A 1 -47.44 39.84 -9.56
C MET A 1 -46.41 39.28 -10.55
N ALA A 2 -46.59 39.45 -11.88
CA ALA A 2 -45.64 38.98 -12.90
C ALA A 2 -44.19 39.53 -12.76
N THR A 3 -44.01 40.76 -12.27
CA THR A 3 -42.69 41.36 -12.01
C THR A 3 -41.90 40.62 -10.91
N THR A 4 -42.59 40.06 -9.92
CA THR A 4 -41.98 39.31 -8.81
C THR A 4 -41.49 37.94 -9.27
N LEU A 5 -42.27 37.23 -10.11
CA LEU A 5 -41.88 35.94 -10.67
C LEU A 5 -40.64 36.06 -11.56
N LYS A 6 -40.62 37.06 -12.45
CA LYS A 6 -39.47 37.32 -13.34
C LYS A 6 -38.20 37.65 -12.56
N ALA A 7 -38.31 38.42 -11.48
CA ALA A 7 -37.19 38.73 -10.60
C ALA A 7 -36.66 37.49 -9.86
N ARG A 8 -37.55 36.67 -9.29
CA ARG A 8 -37.18 35.42 -8.59
C ARG A 8 -36.54 34.42 -9.54
N LYS A 9 -37.09 34.24 -10.75
CA LYS A 9 -36.49 33.45 -11.83
C LYS A 9 -35.07 33.90 -12.13
N GLY A 10 -34.85 35.20 -12.34
CA GLY A 10 -33.54 35.75 -12.65
C GLY A 10 -32.51 35.61 -11.52
N ILE A 11 -32.94 35.50 -10.26
CA ILE A 11 -32.04 35.18 -9.14
C ILE A 11 -31.70 33.69 -9.15
N ALA A 12 -32.70 32.81 -9.27
CA ALA A 12 -32.49 31.37 -9.34
C ALA A 12 -31.56 30.97 -10.49
N THR A 13 -31.74 31.52 -11.71
CA THR A 13 -30.88 31.24 -12.85
C THR A 13 -29.42 31.69 -12.63
N ARG A 14 -29.20 32.82 -11.96
CA ARG A 14 -27.84 33.30 -11.65
C ARG A 14 -27.15 32.38 -10.63
N GLN A 15 -27.88 31.95 -9.61
CA GLN A 15 -27.36 31.01 -8.61
C GLN A 15 -27.11 29.63 -9.21
N ALA A 16 -27.99 29.15 -10.10
CA ALA A 16 -27.78 27.91 -10.85
C ALA A 16 -26.50 27.97 -11.69
N LYS A 17 -26.29 29.07 -12.43
CA LYS A 17 -25.06 29.25 -13.20
C LYS A 17 -23.82 29.24 -12.29
N ALA A 18 -23.85 29.99 -11.19
CA ALA A 18 -22.72 30.04 -10.25
C ALA A 18 -22.41 28.65 -9.65
N LEU A 19 -23.44 27.86 -9.35
CA LEU A 19 -23.27 26.49 -8.87
C LEU A 19 -22.66 25.60 -9.96
N ASN A 20 -23.19 25.64 -11.18
CA ASN A 20 -22.65 24.85 -12.31
C ASN A 20 -21.17 25.18 -12.60
N ASP A 21 -20.81 26.47 -12.64
CA ASP A 21 -19.44 26.92 -12.86
C ASP A 21 -18.48 26.36 -11.77
N LEU A 22 -18.94 26.26 -10.51
CA LEU A 22 -18.16 25.64 -9.42
C LEU A 22 -18.07 24.12 -9.55
N LEU A 23 -19.14 23.44 -9.96
CA LEU A 23 -19.11 21.99 -10.18
C LEU A 23 -18.10 21.63 -11.27
N GLU A 24 -18.09 22.37 -12.39
CA GLU A 24 -17.09 22.20 -13.45
C GLU A 24 -15.67 22.46 -12.95
N THR A 25 -15.49 23.53 -12.16
CA THR A 25 -14.19 23.89 -11.59
C THR A 25 -13.64 22.78 -10.70
N TYR A 26 -14.45 22.15 -9.85
CA TYR A 26 -13.96 21.17 -8.88
C TYR A 26 -14.08 19.70 -9.29
N ASN A 27 -14.71 19.40 -10.42
CA ASN A 27 -14.89 18.01 -10.88
C ASN A 27 -13.55 17.25 -11.03
N HIS A 28 -12.47 17.95 -11.39
CA HIS A 28 -11.15 17.34 -11.57
C HIS A 28 -10.55 16.77 -10.27
N LEU A 29 -10.91 17.33 -9.11
CA LEU A 29 -10.41 16.88 -7.80
C LEU A 29 -10.83 15.44 -7.44
N THR A 30 -11.79 14.89 -8.19
CA THR A 30 -12.31 13.52 -8.01
C THR A 30 -11.87 12.56 -9.12
N LYS A 31 -11.01 13.01 -10.05
CA LYS A 31 -10.57 12.25 -11.24
C LYS A 31 -9.07 11.93 -11.24
N GLY A 32 -8.35 12.30 -10.19
CA GLY A 32 -6.89 12.25 -10.12
C GLY A 32 -6.32 10.93 -9.57
N SER A 33 -5.06 10.66 -9.92
CA SER A 33 -4.21 9.72 -9.21
C SER A 33 -3.76 10.36 -7.89
N PHE A 34 -3.72 9.58 -6.81
CA PHE A 34 -3.30 10.07 -5.50
C PHE A 34 -1.89 10.70 -5.56
N PRO A 35 -1.65 11.82 -4.86
CA PRO A 35 -0.32 12.40 -4.80
C PRO A 35 0.71 11.46 -4.17
N ASN A 36 1.96 11.50 -4.66
CA ASN A 36 3.05 10.64 -4.21
C ASN A 36 3.81 11.17 -2.98
N ASP A 37 3.55 12.41 -2.55
CA ASP A 37 4.24 13.07 -1.43
C ASP A 37 3.25 13.72 -0.43
N GLN A 38 3.74 13.96 0.79
CA GLN A 38 2.96 14.48 1.92
C GLN A 38 2.51 15.90 1.68
N CYS A 39 3.40 16.73 1.12
CA CYS A 39 3.10 18.11 0.81
C CYS A 39 1.97 18.23 -0.22
N ASP A 40 1.98 17.39 -1.25
CA ASP A 40 0.94 17.37 -2.27
C ASP A 40 -0.40 16.82 -1.74
N THR A 41 -0.34 15.87 -0.79
CA THR A 41 -1.52 15.34 -0.11
C THR A 41 -2.19 16.39 0.77
N GLU A 42 -1.42 17.11 1.59
CA GLU A 42 -1.93 18.20 2.43
C GLU A 42 -2.52 19.34 1.58
N ASN A 43 -1.90 19.64 0.43
CA ASN A 43 -2.42 20.59 -0.54
C ASN A 43 -3.74 20.12 -1.16
N LEU A 44 -3.83 18.85 -1.59
CA LEU A 44 -5.07 18.29 -2.13
C LEU A 44 -6.21 18.28 -1.10
N ILE A 45 -5.93 17.90 0.15
CA ILE A 45 -6.90 17.97 1.26
C ILE A 45 -7.39 19.40 1.46
N SER A 46 -6.48 20.40 1.42
CA SER A 46 -6.85 21.81 1.51
C SER A 46 -7.75 22.24 0.34
N GLN A 47 -7.43 21.84 -0.89
CA GLN A 47 -8.24 22.12 -2.08
C GLN A 47 -9.63 21.48 -1.99
N ILE A 48 -9.73 20.23 -1.54
CA ILE A 48 -11.01 19.53 -1.34
C ILE A 48 -11.85 20.23 -0.26
N ASN A 49 -11.25 20.62 0.86
CA ASN A 49 -11.97 21.35 1.92
C ASN A 49 -12.49 22.69 1.42
N ASN A 50 -11.68 23.45 0.68
CA ASN A 50 -12.13 24.70 0.06
C ASN A 50 -13.28 24.45 -0.92
N ALA A 51 -13.16 23.44 -1.78
CA ALA A 51 -14.22 23.06 -2.73
C ALA A 51 -15.54 22.74 -2.02
N LEU A 52 -15.51 21.93 -0.96
CA LEU A 52 -16.69 21.59 -0.16
C LEU A 52 -17.35 22.83 0.46
N VAL A 53 -16.56 23.76 0.99
CA VAL A 53 -17.09 25.02 1.56
C VAL A 53 -17.75 25.88 0.47
N HIS A 54 -17.10 26.03 -0.69
CA HIS A 54 -17.64 26.82 -1.80
C HIS A 54 -18.94 26.23 -2.35
N ILE A 55 -18.95 24.92 -2.65
CA ILE A 55 -20.14 24.24 -3.20
C ILE A 55 -21.31 24.33 -2.22
N ARG A 56 -21.10 24.04 -0.93
CA ARG A 56 -22.17 24.12 0.09
C ARG A 56 -22.78 25.52 0.20
N ALA A 57 -21.92 26.55 0.22
CA ALA A 57 -22.39 27.94 0.30
C ALA A 57 -23.25 28.33 -0.92
N THR A 58 -22.81 27.98 -2.13
CA THR A 58 -23.57 28.26 -3.35
C THR A 58 -24.83 27.41 -3.49
N GLN A 59 -24.79 26.14 -3.07
CA GLN A 59 -25.97 25.26 -3.04
C GLN A 59 -27.05 25.86 -2.12
N THR A 60 -26.69 26.26 -0.89
CA THR A 60 -27.65 26.90 0.04
C THR A 60 -28.27 28.18 -0.55
N SER A 61 -27.47 28.98 -1.26
CA SER A 61 -27.93 30.19 -1.94
C SER A 61 -28.88 29.87 -3.11
N PHE A 62 -28.56 28.84 -3.89
CA PHE A 62 -29.40 28.34 -4.98
C PHE A 62 -30.71 27.75 -4.46
N GLU A 63 -30.69 26.87 -3.46
CA GLU A 63 -31.89 26.27 -2.85
C GLU A 63 -32.87 27.34 -2.36
N LYS A 64 -32.37 28.38 -1.68
CA LYS A 64 -33.21 29.50 -1.22
C LYS A 64 -33.86 30.24 -2.41
N ALA A 65 -33.09 30.52 -3.46
CA ALA A 65 -33.59 31.20 -4.64
C ALA A 65 -34.56 30.34 -5.45
N PHE A 66 -34.29 29.04 -5.54
CA PHE A 66 -35.07 28.05 -6.27
C PHE A 66 -36.40 27.78 -5.57
N PHE A 67 -36.39 27.61 -4.24
CA PHE A 67 -37.61 27.49 -3.43
C PHE A 67 -38.48 28.75 -3.54
N ALA A 68 -37.90 29.94 -3.45
CA ALA A 68 -38.64 31.18 -3.63
C ALA A 68 -39.25 31.29 -5.03
N PHE A 69 -38.55 30.81 -6.06
CA PHE A 69 -39.08 30.74 -7.42
C PHE A 69 -40.26 29.76 -7.53
N ALA A 70 -40.11 28.51 -7.05
CA ALA A 70 -41.17 27.51 -7.05
C ALA A 70 -42.43 28.00 -6.29
N GLU A 71 -42.26 28.59 -5.12
CA GLU A 71 -43.37 29.15 -4.34
C GLU A 71 -44.10 30.29 -5.08
N ALA A 72 -43.38 31.07 -5.90
CA ALA A 72 -44.01 32.10 -6.73
C ALA A 72 -44.76 31.53 -7.93
N VAL A 73 -44.32 30.38 -8.46
CA VAL A 73 -45.00 29.63 -9.51
C VAL A 73 -46.31 29.06 -8.97
N ASP A 74 -46.28 28.37 -7.83
CA ASP A 74 -47.48 27.76 -7.22
C ASP A 74 -48.58 28.80 -6.96
N LYS A 75 -48.20 30.00 -6.51
CA LYS A 75 -49.14 31.12 -6.28
C LYS A 75 -49.80 31.64 -7.55
N LEU A 76 -49.21 31.38 -8.71
CA LEU A 76 -49.66 31.85 -10.02
C LEU A 76 -50.20 30.73 -10.92
N GLN A 77 -50.19 29.47 -10.46
CA GLN A 77 -50.51 28.29 -11.25
C GLN A 77 -51.87 28.39 -11.97
N HIS A 78 -52.89 28.97 -11.35
CA HIS A 78 -54.21 29.14 -11.98
C HIS A 78 -54.30 30.33 -12.95
N SER A 79 -53.21 31.05 -13.22
CA SER A 79 -53.15 32.26 -14.06
C SER A 79 -52.16 32.17 -15.21
N LEU A 80 -51.53 31.01 -15.41
CA LEU A 80 -50.53 30.77 -16.45
C LEU A 80 -51.17 30.08 -17.66
N GLU A 81 -50.66 30.39 -18.86
CA GLU A 81 -51.02 29.68 -20.08
C GLU A 81 -50.25 28.35 -20.18
N ASN A 82 -50.82 27.35 -20.87
CA ASN A 82 -50.22 25.99 -20.96
C ASN A 82 -48.74 26.00 -21.42
N GLU A 83 -48.37 26.88 -22.36
CA GLU A 83 -46.98 27.01 -22.83
C GLU A 83 -46.03 27.59 -21.75
N GLU A 84 -46.53 28.46 -20.86
CA GLU A 84 -45.73 29.01 -19.77
C GLU A 84 -45.53 27.98 -18.66
N GLU A 85 -46.55 27.18 -18.36
CA GLU A 85 -46.47 26.08 -17.40
C GLU A 85 -45.44 25.02 -17.82
N GLU A 86 -45.43 24.63 -19.10
CA GLU A 86 -44.47 23.65 -19.63
C GLU A 86 -43.03 24.16 -19.52
N ARG A 87 -42.78 25.42 -19.88
CA ARG A 87 -41.45 26.05 -19.76
C ARG A 87 -40.99 26.22 -18.33
N ILE A 88 -41.90 26.49 -17.40
CA ILE A 88 -41.57 26.58 -15.97
C ILE A 88 -41.25 25.19 -15.41
N SER A 89 -42.01 24.17 -15.80
CA SER A 89 -41.78 22.78 -15.39
C SER A 89 -40.39 22.30 -15.82
N GLU A 90 -39.99 22.56 -17.07
CA GLU A 90 -38.64 22.24 -17.57
C GLU A 90 -37.54 22.96 -16.77
N GLN A 91 -37.77 24.21 -16.35
CA GLN A 91 -36.80 24.97 -15.53
C GLN A 91 -36.68 24.41 -14.11
N LEU A 92 -37.79 23.94 -13.52
CA LEU A 92 -37.78 23.31 -12.21
C LEU A 92 -37.05 21.96 -12.26
N GLU A 93 -37.30 21.15 -13.30
CA GLU A 93 -36.60 19.88 -13.50
C GLU A 93 -35.08 20.08 -13.63
N LYS A 94 -34.63 21.02 -14.48
CA LYS A 94 -33.21 21.36 -14.61
C LYS A 94 -32.58 21.83 -13.30
N GLY A 95 -33.32 22.57 -12.48
CA GLY A 95 -32.85 23.01 -11.16
C GLY A 95 -32.70 21.86 -10.17
N GLN A 96 -33.62 20.89 -10.17
CA GLN A 96 -33.53 19.69 -9.34
C GLN A 96 -32.37 18.79 -9.75
N VAL A 97 -32.15 18.59 -11.06
CA VAL A 97 -31.00 17.84 -11.57
C VAL A 97 -29.69 18.46 -11.10
N LEU A 98 -29.55 19.79 -11.21
CA LEU A 98 -28.35 20.49 -10.76
C LEU A 98 -28.09 20.35 -9.25
N LEU A 99 -29.15 20.33 -8.42
CA LEU A 99 -29.01 20.04 -6.99
C LEU A 99 -28.46 18.63 -6.76
N SER A 100 -29.04 17.63 -7.42
CA SER A 100 -28.59 16.24 -7.34
C SER A 100 -27.12 16.09 -7.77
N GLU A 101 -26.72 16.72 -8.88
CA GLU A 101 -25.33 16.71 -9.35
C GLU A 101 -24.37 17.36 -8.33
N SER A 102 -24.82 18.42 -7.65
CA SER A 102 -24.03 19.09 -6.63
C SER A 102 -23.84 18.24 -5.37
N GLU A 103 -24.89 17.51 -4.96
CA GLU A 103 -24.85 16.58 -3.82
C GLU A 103 -23.94 15.39 -4.12
N ASP A 104 -24.03 14.82 -5.32
CA ASP A 104 -23.18 13.73 -5.78
C ASP A 104 -21.69 14.13 -5.77
N LEU A 105 -21.36 15.33 -6.26
CA LEU A 105 -19.98 15.82 -6.21
C LEU A 105 -19.49 16.03 -4.77
N GLN A 106 -20.33 16.55 -3.87
CA GLN A 106 -19.98 16.68 -2.46
C GLN A 106 -19.73 15.32 -1.80
N ALA A 107 -20.58 14.32 -2.08
CA ALA A 107 -20.40 12.97 -1.56
C ALA A 107 -19.08 12.36 -2.02
N ARG A 108 -18.75 12.52 -3.31
CA ARG A 108 -17.47 12.05 -3.88
C ARG A 108 -16.26 12.75 -3.24
N LEU A 109 -16.32 14.07 -3.05
CA LEU A 109 -15.25 14.83 -2.40
C LEU A 109 -15.06 14.44 -0.92
N GLU A 110 -16.13 14.14 -0.19
CA GLU A 110 -16.02 13.70 1.21
C GLU A 110 -15.46 12.27 1.32
N VAL A 111 -15.81 11.37 0.39
CA VAL A 111 -15.18 10.04 0.30
C VAL A 111 -13.69 10.15 -0.02
N GLU A 112 -13.30 11.00 -0.97
CA GLU A 112 -11.91 11.27 -1.33
C GLU A 112 -11.12 11.77 -0.12
N LYS A 113 -11.67 12.75 0.60
CA LYS A 113 -11.09 13.29 1.84
C LYS A 113 -10.91 12.22 2.92
N GLN A 114 -11.91 11.37 3.16
CA GLN A 114 -11.82 10.27 4.12
C GLN A 114 -10.74 9.26 3.74
N ALA A 115 -10.55 8.99 2.44
CA ALA A 115 -9.48 8.13 1.94
C ALA A 115 -8.09 8.72 2.23
N LEU A 116 -7.95 10.05 2.11
CA LEU A 116 -6.72 10.78 2.41
C LEU A 116 -6.44 10.86 3.93
N ASP A 117 -7.45 11.16 4.75
CA ASP A 117 -7.34 11.30 6.22
C ASP A 117 -7.06 9.95 6.93
N SER A 118 -7.57 8.84 6.39
CA SER A 118 -7.43 7.51 7.01
C SER A 118 -6.04 6.88 6.86
N GLY A 119 -5.08 7.58 6.28
CA GLY A 119 -3.68 7.14 6.16
C GLY A 119 -3.48 5.89 5.28
N LYS A 120 -4.53 5.40 4.62
CA LYS A 120 -4.49 4.20 3.75
C LYS A 120 -3.61 4.38 2.51
N VAL A 121 -3.34 5.62 2.11
CA VAL A 121 -2.43 5.95 1.00
C VAL A 121 -0.97 5.69 1.39
N TRP A 122 -0.58 5.97 2.63
CA TRP A 122 0.80 5.81 3.12
C TRP A 122 1.27 4.36 3.24
N HIS A 123 0.34 3.43 3.39
CA HIS A 123 0.67 2.03 3.64
C HIS A 123 0.68 1.17 2.37
N SER A 124 0.27 1.72 1.21
CA SER A 124 0.19 0.94 -0.04
C SER A 124 1.28 1.29 -1.06
N THR A 125 1.96 2.43 -0.93
CA THR A 125 3.02 2.87 -1.84
C THR A 125 4.25 3.44 -1.14
N MET A 126 4.58 3.00 0.08
CA MET A 126 5.99 2.67 0.33
C MET A 126 6.37 1.41 -0.45
N THR A 127 6.22 1.47 -1.79
CA THR A 127 7.14 0.81 -2.69
C THR A 127 8.50 1.41 -2.36
N ARG A 128 9.17 0.76 -1.40
CA ARG A 128 10.58 0.41 -1.43
C ARG A 128 11.14 0.90 -2.76
N ALA A 129 11.95 1.97 -2.71
CA ALA A 129 12.78 2.38 -3.84
C ALA A 129 13.15 1.11 -4.61
N GLU A 130 12.80 1.03 -5.91
CA GLU A 130 13.06 -0.16 -6.72
C GLU A 130 14.58 -0.30 -6.84
N LEU A 131 15.16 -0.87 -5.80
CA LEU A 131 16.49 -1.42 -5.77
C LEU A 131 16.51 -2.49 -6.86
N PRO A 132 17.63 -2.64 -7.59
CA PRO A 132 17.79 -3.73 -8.56
C PRO A 132 17.30 -5.02 -7.91
N LYS A 133 16.36 -5.74 -8.55
CA LYS A 133 15.73 -6.96 -8.01
C LYS A 133 16.84 -7.82 -7.39
N THR A 134 16.91 -7.82 -6.06
CA THR A 134 17.92 -8.62 -5.37
C THR A 134 17.67 -10.05 -5.80
N PRO A 135 18.68 -10.73 -6.37
CA PRO A 135 18.50 -12.10 -6.81
C PRO A 135 17.97 -12.90 -5.63
N ILE A 136 17.01 -13.81 -5.89
CA ILE A 136 16.51 -14.72 -4.88
C ILE A 136 17.74 -15.42 -4.30
N PRO A 137 18.01 -15.31 -2.99
CA PRO A 137 19.20 -15.90 -2.40
C PRO A 137 19.16 -17.41 -2.61
N GLU A 138 20.28 -17.97 -3.03
CA GLU A 138 20.40 -19.41 -3.21
C GLU A 138 20.95 -20.05 -1.95
N PHE A 139 20.40 -21.22 -1.58
CA PHE A 139 20.88 -21.97 -0.43
C PHE A 139 21.02 -23.45 -0.76
N SER A 140 22.25 -23.93 -0.67
CA SER A 140 22.62 -25.30 -1.04
C SER A 140 22.45 -26.31 0.10
N GLY A 141 22.28 -25.85 1.35
CA GLY A 141 22.36 -26.68 2.56
C GLY A 141 23.62 -26.46 3.39
N ASN A 142 24.45 -25.47 3.06
CA ASN A 142 25.62 -25.12 3.85
C ASN A 142 25.22 -24.35 5.12
N CYS A 143 25.35 -24.95 6.31
CA CYS A 143 24.97 -24.31 7.58
C CYS A 143 25.63 -22.94 7.79
N TRP A 144 26.83 -22.72 7.22
CA TRP A 144 27.55 -21.44 7.27
C TRP A 144 26.82 -20.28 6.58
N GLU A 145 26.06 -20.60 5.54
CA GLU A 145 25.33 -19.63 4.74
C GLU A 145 23.91 -19.41 5.28
N TRP A 146 23.47 -20.20 6.26
CA TRP A 146 22.09 -20.22 6.70
C TRP A 146 21.62 -18.87 7.22
N ASP A 147 22.37 -18.23 8.12
CA ASP A 147 21.94 -16.97 8.74
C ASP A 147 21.81 -15.87 7.68
N ASN A 148 22.79 -15.73 6.80
CA ASN A 148 22.77 -14.78 5.69
C ASN A 148 21.61 -15.08 4.72
N PHE A 149 21.45 -16.35 4.33
CA PHE A 149 20.34 -16.78 3.49
C PHE A 149 18.99 -16.44 4.13
N TRP A 150 18.81 -16.76 5.40
CA TRP A 150 17.55 -16.57 6.10
C TRP A 150 17.23 -15.09 6.30
N GLU A 151 18.22 -14.26 6.67
CA GLU A 151 18.05 -12.81 6.77
C GLU A 151 17.60 -12.21 5.43
N LEU A 152 18.29 -12.58 4.34
CA LEU A 152 17.98 -12.07 3.01
C LEU A 152 16.61 -12.57 2.53
N PHE A 153 16.34 -13.88 2.65
CA PHE A 153 15.07 -14.48 2.28
C PHE A 153 13.91 -13.91 3.11
N ASN A 154 14.14 -13.62 4.39
CA ASN A 154 13.14 -13.03 5.26
C ASN A 154 12.76 -11.63 4.81
N ALA A 155 13.75 -10.78 4.54
CA ALA A 155 13.57 -9.40 4.08
C ALA A 155 13.01 -9.28 2.65
N THR A 156 13.19 -10.30 1.81
CA THR A 156 12.70 -10.27 0.42
C THR A 156 11.38 -11.00 0.20
N ILE A 157 11.12 -12.11 0.91
CA ILE A 157 9.98 -13.01 0.64
C ILE A 157 9.15 -13.26 1.90
N HIS A 158 9.75 -13.73 3.00
CA HIS A 158 8.97 -14.21 4.17
C HIS A 158 8.11 -13.10 4.82
N SER A 159 8.68 -11.90 4.98
CA SER A 159 8.02 -10.73 5.59
C SER A 159 7.07 -9.98 4.64
N THR A 160 6.94 -10.42 3.38
CA THR A 160 6.04 -9.78 2.40
C THR A 160 4.60 -10.30 2.51
N PRO A 161 3.59 -9.55 2.04
CA PRO A 161 2.18 -9.95 2.07
C PRO A 161 1.81 -10.98 1.00
N LEU A 162 2.74 -11.87 0.63
CA LEU A 162 2.48 -13.00 -0.27
C LEU A 162 1.75 -14.13 0.47
N SER A 163 0.94 -14.91 -0.26
CA SER A 163 0.34 -16.12 0.30
C SER A 163 1.41 -17.16 0.65
N ASP A 164 1.15 -17.98 1.66
CA ASP A 164 2.08 -19.06 2.06
C ASP A 164 2.40 -20.01 0.91
N LEU A 165 1.44 -20.27 0.00
CA LEU A 165 1.69 -21.07 -1.20
C LEU A 165 2.70 -20.39 -2.13
N GLN A 166 2.58 -19.08 -2.36
CA GLN A 166 3.53 -18.33 -3.17
C GLN A 166 4.91 -18.30 -2.50
N LYS A 167 4.96 -18.05 -1.18
CA LYS A 167 6.21 -18.08 -0.41
C LYS A 167 6.89 -19.44 -0.47
N PHE A 168 6.12 -20.53 -0.44
CA PHE A 168 6.68 -21.88 -0.57
C PHE A 168 7.26 -22.13 -1.97
N ASN A 169 6.60 -21.68 -3.03
CA ASN A 169 7.16 -21.77 -4.38
C ASN A 169 8.48 -20.99 -4.51
N TYR A 170 8.57 -19.79 -3.93
CA TYR A 170 9.82 -19.02 -3.89
C TYR A 170 10.91 -19.71 -3.06
N LEU A 171 10.55 -20.27 -1.90
CA LEU A 171 11.47 -21.03 -1.06
C LEU A 171 12.08 -22.20 -1.85
N LEU A 172 11.28 -22.98 -2.58
CA LEU A 172 11.79 -24.10 -3.38
C LEU A 172 12.74 -23.66 -4.50
N GLN A 173 12.54 -22.47 -5.09
CA GLN A 173 13.44 -21.92 -6.11
C GLN A 173 14.78 -21.45 -5.53
N ALA A 174 14.74 -20.87 -4.33
CA ALA A 174 15.91 -20.48 -3.54
C ALA A 174 16.75 -21.68 -3.10
N LEU A 175 16.11 -22.78 -2.71
CA LEU A 175 16.81 -23.97 -2.23
C LEU A 175 17.44 -24.74 -3.40
N LYS A 176 18.67 -25.20 -3.21
CA LYS A 176 19.43 -26.10 -4.10
C LYS A 176 19.92 -27.31 -3.30
N GLY A 177 20.47 -28.29 -4.02
CA GLY A 177 21.17 -29.42 -3.41
C GLY A 177 20.35 -30.17 -2.35
N GLU A 178 20.96 -30.43 -1.21
CA GLU A 178 20.37 -31.19 -0.10
C GLU A 178 19.21 -30.45 0.55
N ALA A 179 19.31 -29.12 0.69
CA ALA A 179 18.26 -28.32 1.32
C ALA A 179 16.94 -28.39 0.52
N ARG A 180 17.05 -28.35 -0.82
CA ARG A 180 15.89 -28.52 -1.71
C ARG A 180 15.27 -29.90 -1.59
N GLN A 181 16.09 -30.94 -1.63
CA GLN A 181 15.61 -32.33 -1.49
C GLN A 181 14.89 -32.55 -0.15
N SER A 182 15.35 -31.89 0.92
CA SER A 182 14.66 -31.95 2.21
C SER A 182 13.30 -31.26 2.19
N ALA A 183 13.18 -30.12 1.51
CA ALA A 183 11.94 -29.37 1.41
C ALA A 183 10.90 -30.02 0.46
N GLU A 184 11.35 -30.68 -0.61
CA GLU A 184 10.49 -31.38 -1.57
C GLU A 184 9.79 -32.62 -0.99
N ARG A 185 10.20 -33.09 0.19
CA ARG A 185 9.51 -34.18 0.93
C ARG A 185 8.14 -33.77 1.45
N TYR A 186 7.86 -32.47 1.49
CA TYR A 186 6.59 -31.92 1.93
C TYR A 186 5.71 -31.62 0.71
N GLN A 187 4.40 -31.88 0.83
CA GLN A 187 3.46 -31.48 -0.22
C GLN A 187 3.40 -29.96 -0.32
N ILE A 188 3.45 -29.42 -1.55
CA ILE A 188 3.43 -27.97 -1.82
C ILE A 188 2.03 -27.43 -1.54
N THR A 189 1.77 -27.04 -0.29
CA THR A 189 0.50 -26.47 0.17
C THR A 189 0.76 -25.34 1.15
N SER A 190 -0.16 -24.38 1.26
CA SER A 190 -0.05 -23.25 2.20
C SER A 190 0.19 -23.71 3.64
N LYS A 191 -0.46 -24.81 4.06
CA LYS A 191 -0.35 -25.34 5.42
C LYS A 191 1.04 -25.86 5.77
N ASN A 192 1.78 -26.36 4.78
CA ASN A 192 3.08 -26.98 4.99
C ASN A 192 4.23 -25.99 4.96
N TYR A 193 4.04 -24.79 4.39
CA TYR A 193 5.07 -23.75 4.37
C TYR A 193 5.71 -23.45 5.74
N PRO A 194 4.95 -23.14 6.81
CA PRO A 194 5.55 -22.88 8.11
C PRO A 194 6.28 -24.10 8.69
N MET A 195 5.81 -25.31 8.38
CA MET A 195 6.48 -26.55 8.82
C MET A 195 7.84 -26.73 8.16
N VAL A 196 7.92 -26.46 6.86
CA VAL A 196 9.17 -26.56 6.08
C VAL A 196 10.18 -25.53 6.54
N VAL A 197 9.75 -24.28 6.76
CA VAL A 197 10.59 -23.21 7.30
C VAL A 197 11.17 -23.61 8.66
N LYS A 198 10.32 -24.09 9.56
CA LYS A 198 10.74 -24.54 10.89
C LYS A 198 11.76 -25.68 10.81
N HIS A 199 11.50 -26.68 9.97
CA HIS A 199 12.42 -27.80 9.75
C HIS A 199 13.80 -27.32 9.24
N LEU A 200 13.83 -26.36 8.31
CA LEU A 200 15.09 -25.81 7.81
C LEU A 200 15.82 -24.99 8.88
N GLN A 201 15.11 -24.20 9.69
CA GLN A 201 15.68 -23.47 10.83
C GLN A 201 16.27 -24.42 11.87
N GLU A 202 15.57 -25.52 12.20
CA GLU A 202 16.06 -26.51 13.15
C GLU A 202 17.30 -27.25 12.62
N LYS A 203 17.33 -27.55 11.32
CA LYS A 203 18.42 -28.28 10.69
C LYS A 203 19.67 -27.42 10.45
N TYR A 204 19.49 -26.18 10.00
CA TYR A 204 20.58 -25.33 9.50
C TYR A 204 20.84 -24.09 10.37
N GLY A 205 19.85 -23.64 11.14
CA GLY A 205 19.96 -22.50 12.06
C GLY A 205 20.30 -22.87 13.50
N ASN A 206 20.50 -24.16 13.79
CA ASN A 206 20.92 -24.59 15.12
C ASN A 206 22.43 -24.40 15.30
N THR A 207 22.80 -23.27 15.91
CA THR A 207 24.17 -22.88 16.23
C THR A 207 24.93 -23.95 17.01
N SER A 208 24.27 -24.74 17.87
CA SER A 208 24.93 -25.80 18.64
C SER A 208 25.51 -26.91 17.76
N VAL A 209 24.84 -27.27 16.65
CA VAL A 209 25.33 -28.30 15.73
C VAL A 209 26.55 -27.79 14.94
N ILE A 210 26.54 -26.52 14.55
CA ILE A 210 27.66 -25.87 13.87
C ILE A 210 28.88 -25.81 14.81
N ILE A 211 28.67 -25.43 16.07
CA ILE A 211 29.72 -25.41 17.10
C ILE A 211 30.30 -26.81 17.31
N THR A 212 29.48 -27.86 17.45
CA THR A 212 29.98 -29.22 17.59
C THR A 212 30.80 -29.66 16.38
N ASN A 213 30.32 -29.37 15.16
CA ASN A 213 31.05 -29.72 13.93
C ASN A 213 32.39 -28.97 13.83
N LEU A 214 32.42 -27.69 14.23
CA LEU A 214 33.65 -26.91 14.31
C LEU A 214 34.67 -27.49 15.28
N HIS A 215 34.21 -27.89 16.47
CA HIS A 215 35.06 -28.57 17.45
C HIS A 215 35.61 -29.88 16.90
N GLU A 216 34.77 -30.73 16.28
CA GLU A 216 35.21 -31.96 15.62
C GLU A 216 36.23 -31.69 14.50
N GLN A 217 36.00 -30.67 13.67
CA GLN A 217 36.95 -30.29 12.62
C GLN A 217 38.27 -29.80 13.19
N MET A 218 38.25 -29.06 14.30
CA MET A 218 39.45 -28.61 14.99
C MET A 218 40.25 -29.79 15.54
N GLU A 219 39.59 -30.79 16.12
CA GLU A 219 40.23 -32.00 16.65
C GLU A 219 40.90 -32.85 15.56
N VAL A 220 40.33 -32.89 14.35
CA VAL A 220 40.83 -33.70 13.23
C VAL A 220 41.85 -32.95 12.36
N CYS A 221 41.95 -31.62 12.50
CA CYS A 221 42.88 -30.81 11.70
C CYS A 221 44.35 -31.13 12.01
N THR A 222 45.04 -31.73 11.05
CA THR A 222 46.49 -32.02 11.13
C THR A 222 47.19 -31.58 9.85
N ALA A 223 48.48 -31.27 9.96
CA ALA A 223 49.29 -30.94 8.79
C ALA A 223 49.58 -32.22 8.00
N GLN A 224 49.47 -32.14 6.67
CA GLN A 224 49.76 -33.27 5.79
C GLN A 224 51.25 -33.63 5.77
N SER A 225 52.12 -32.66 6.08
CA SER A 225 53.57 -32.84 6.13
C SER A 225 54.22 -31.81 7.06
N THR A 226 55.53 -31.92 7.25
CA THR A 226 56.36 -30.93 7.95
C THR A 226 56.78 -29.77 7.02
N GLU A 227 56.35 -29.75 5.76
CA GLU A 227 56.65 -28.65 4.85
C GLU A 227 55.95 -27.37 5.31
N LEU A 228 56.67 -26.24 5.24
CA LEU A 228 56.15 -24.92 5.62
C LEU A 228 54.83 -24.59 4.93
N LYS A 229 54.66 -25.00 3.66
CA LYS A 229 53.42 -24.76 2.91
C LYS A 229 52.21 -25.47 3.52
N ASP A 230 52.38 -26.69 4.00
CA ASP A 230 51.28 -27.46 4.61
C ASP A 230 51.02 -27.02 6.05
N GLN A 231 52.04 -26.53 6.76
CA GLN A 231 51.90 -25.88 8.05
C GLN A 231 51.15 -24.54 7.94
N CYS A 232 51.43 -23.72 6.94
CA CYS A 232 50.68 -22.48 6.68
C CYS A 232 49.21 -22.77 6.37
N LYS A 233 48.91 -23.77 5.53
CA LYS A 233 47.52 -24.17 5.25
C LYS A 233 46.79 -24.65 6.52
N LEU A 234 47.47 -25.41 7.38
CA LEU A 234 46.92 -25.82 8.67
C LEU A 234 46.61 -24.60 9.53
N PHE A 235 47.56 -23.66 9.63
CA PHE A 235 47.38 -22.43 10.40
C PHE A 235 46.21 -21.58 9.88
N ASP A 236 46.08 -21.41 8.56
CA ASP A 236 44.97 -20.69 7.96
C ASP A 236 43.62 -21.36 8.26
N ARG A 237 43.59 -22.69 8.21
CA ARG A 237 42.40 -23.49 8.50
C ARG A 237 42.01 -23.42 9.98
N LEU A 238 42.96 -23.56 10.89
CA LEU A 238 42.73 -23.40 12.34
C LEU A 238 42.29 -21.98 12.67
N SER A 239 42.96 -20.96 12.14
CA SER A 239 42.59 -19.55 12.35
C SER A 239 41.19 -19.25 11.85
N SER A 240 40.76 -19.86 10.74
CA SER A 240 39.40 -19.75 10.24
C SER A 240 38.38 -20.40 11.19
N ILE A 241 38.66 -21.61 11.69
CA ILE A 241 37.79 -22.34 12.62
C ILE A 241 37.66 -21.57 13.95
N THR A 242 38.76 -21.10 14.52
CA THR A 242 38.81 -20.30 15.75
C THR A 242 37.95 -19.04 15.63
N ARG A 243 38.12 -18.27 14.54
CA ARG A 243 37.30 -17.08 14.29
C ARG A 243 35.82 -17.39 14.13
N GLN A 244 35.49 -18.54 13.53
CA GLN A 244 34.10 -18.98 13.37
C GLN A 244 33.46 -19.33 14.71
N LEU A 245 34.18 -20.03 15.61
CA LEU A 245 33.74 -20.31 16.97
C LEU A 245 33.52 -19.03 17.78
N GLU A 246 34.47 -18.09 17.73
CA GLU A 246 34.36 -16.77 18.39
C GLU A 246 33.12 -15.99 17.90
N SER A 247 32.87 -15.99 16.59
CA SER A 247 31.72 -15.29 16.01
C SER A 247 30.36 -15.86 16.45
N LYS A 248 30.33 -17.10 16.93
CA LYS A 248 29.14 -17.80 17.44
C LYS A 248 28.99 -17.72 18.96
N GLY A 249 29.87 -16.98 19.65
CA GLY A 249 29.77 -16.71 21.08
C GLY A 249 30.44 -17.76 21.98
N GLU A 250 31.25 -18.66 21.41
CA GLU A 250 32.13 -19.54 22.17
C GLU A 250 33.37 -18.74 22.60
N ASP A 251 33.54 -18.55 23.91
CA ASP A 251 34.75 -17.93 24.45
C ASP A 251 35.87 -18.97 24.53
N LEU A 252 36.75 -18.97 23.53
CA LEU A 252 37.91 -19.85 23.46
C LEU A 252 38.99 -19.53 24.51
N ASN A 253 38.81 -18.48 25.31
CA ASN A 253 39.66 -18.12 26.45
C ASN A 253 39.06 -18.52 27.81
N SER A 254 37.93 -19.24 27.84
CA SER A 254 37.40 -19.74 29.10
C SER A 254 38.32 -20.86 29.63
N PRO A 255 38.84 -20.74 30.87
CA PRO A 255 39.87 -21.61 31.44
C PRO A 255 39.42 -23.05 31.70
#